data_AF-A0AA44ID25-F1
#
_entry.id   AF-A0AA44ID25-F1
#
_cell.length_a   1.000
_cell.length_b   1.000
_cell.length_c   1.000
_cell.angle_alpha   90.00
_cell.angle_beta   90.00
_cell.angle_gamma   90.00
#
_symmetry.space_group_name_H-M   'P 1'
#
loop_
_entity.id
_entity.type
_entity.pdbx_description
1 polymer ?
#
loop_
_entity_poly.entity_id
_entity_poly.type
_entity_poly.pdbx_seq_one_letter_code
_entity_poly.pdbx_strand_id
1 'polypeptide(L)'
;MSMTRIPFEQLPDDVLQAVADKTGAVHQAVTVSGGMNSGIASVLETDSGSVFVKGIPADHPQVSAQRREAAVAPHLPTSCPRLYWHLELDGWSLLGYEVVDGRHADYAPGSADLPLVEAALTELQGVTAPTDVDIKDAVDRWADYAPPGTLHLFAGTTLLHTDFAPDNVLIVGDRARLVDWAWPTRGAAWIDPGALALRLMEAGHSVDSALTFAGRFPSWRSASQEALSALGLATAALWREIADEDGTEWKRSMAERAATLAHALDGGL
;
A
#
# COMPACT_ATOMS: atom_id res chain seq x y z
N MET A 1 13.87 6.01 -13.99
CA MET A 1 13.74 7.44 -14.37
C MET A 1 12.93 8.11 -13.28
N SER A 2 13.42 9.19 -12.68
CA SER A 2 12.63 9.93 -11.68
C SER A 2 11.53 10.69 -12.39
N MET A 3 10.32 10.67 -11.83
CA MET A 3 9.21 11.44 -12.33
C MET A 3 9.31 12.87 -11.79
N THR A 4 9.25 13.86 -12.69
CA THR A 4 9.16 15.26 -12.25
C THR A 4 7.71 15.56 -11.93
N ARG A 5 7.44 15.99 -10.69
CA ARG A 5 6.10 16.45 -10.31
C ARG A 5 5.82 17.83 -10.87
N ILE A 6 4.67 17.99 -11.49
CA ILE A 6 4.16 19.28 -11.97
C ILE A 6 2.90 19.69 -11.20
N PRO A 7 2.65 21.00 -11.03
CA PRO A 7 1.36 21.52 -10.56
C PRO A 7 0.20 21.10 -11.47
N PHE A 8 -1.01 21.05 -10.93
CA PHE A 8 -2.22 20.66 -11.68
C PHE A 8 -2.45 21.53 -12.91
N GLU A 9 -2.24 22.83 -12.76
CA GLU A 9 -2.48 23.85 -13.78
C GLU A 9 -1.51 23.76 -14.97
N GLN A 10 -0.48 22.90 -14.90
CA GLN A 10 0.45 22.64 -15.99
C GLN A 10 0.09 21.41 -16.83
N LEU A 11 -1.01 20.71 -16.49
CA LEU A 11 -1.55 19.64 -17.34
C LEU A 11 -2.09 20.22 -18.66
N PRO A 12 -2.15 19.41 -19.74
CA PRO A 12 -2.74 19.84 -21.01
C PRO A 12 -4.18 20.32 -20.86
N ASP A 13 -4.59 21.31 -21.66
CA ASP A 13 -5.91 21.95 -21.58
C ASP A 13 -7.06 20.94 -21.67
N ASP A 14 -6.97 19.95 -22.56
CA ASP A 14 -7.99 18.91 -22.72
C ASP A 14 -8.08 18.01 -21.47
N VAL A 15 -6.97 17.80 -20.76
CA VAL A 15 -6.96 17.07 -19.47
C VAL A 15 -7.60 17.91 -18.38
N LEU A 16 -7.28 19.21 -18.31
CA LEU A 16 -7.90 20.15 -17.37
C LEU A 16 -9.43 20.20 -17.57
N GLN A 17 -9.87 20.29 -18.83
CA GLN A 17 -11.29 20.28 -19.19
C GLN A 17 -11.95 18.95 -18.82
N ALA A 18 -11.32 17.81 -19.10
CA ALA A 18 -11.85 16.50 -18.75
C ALA A 18 -12.02 16.30 -17.24
N VAL A 19 -11.12 16.87 -16.42
CA VAL A 19 -11.27 16.90 -14.96
C VAL A 19 -12.45 17.79 -14.57
N ALA A 20 -12.56 18.99 -15.14
CA ALA A 20 -13.69 19.89 -14.88
C ALA A 20 -15.04 19.26 -15.26
N ASP A 21 -15.10 18.45 -16.33
CA ASP A 21 -16.31 17.71 -16.71
C ASP A 21 -16.72 16.65 -15.67
N LYS A 22 -15.79 16.17 -14.85
CA LYS A 22 -16.06 15.21 -13.76
C LYS A 22 -16.43 15.89 -12.44
N THR A 23 -15.82 17.03 -12.15
CA THR A 23 -15.87 17.67 -10.83
C THR A 23 -16.58 19.03 -10.81
N GLY A 24 -16.96 19.56 -11.97
CA GLY A 24 -17.29 20.97 -12.16
C GLY A 24 -16.05 21.87 -12.14
N ALA A 25 -16.24 23.18 -12.16
CA ALA A 25 -15.15 24.14 -12.23
C ALA A 25 -14.17 23.96 -11.05
N VAL A 26 -12.87 23.99 -11.36
CA VAL A 26 -11.79 23.95 -10.36
C VAL A 26 -11.48 25.37 -9.94
N HIS A 27 -11.73 25.68 -8.66
CA HIS A 27 -11.51 27.02 -8.08
C HIS A 27 -10.11 27.18 -7.53
N GLN A 28 -9.52 26.10 -7.03
CA GLN A 28 -8.19 26.07 -6.45
C GLN A 28 -7.58 24.68 -6.62
N ALA A 29 -6.28 24.61 -6.86
CA ALA A 29 -5.49 23.39 -6.74
C ALA A 29 -4.32 23.61 -5.79
N VAL A 30 -4.07 22.63 -4.93
CA VAL A 30 -2.93 22.63 -4.00
C VAL A 30 -2.11 21.37 -4.24
N THR A 31 -0.89 21.52 -4.74
CA THR A 31 0.04 20.42 -4.88
C THR A 31 0.48 19.94 -3.49
N VAL A 32 0.27 18.65 -3.22
CA VAL A 32 0.75 18.03 -1.98
C VAL A 32 2.20 17.59 -2.16
N SER A 33 2.97 17.57 -1.08
CA SER A 33 4.37 17.11 -1.10
C SER A 33 4.50 15.58 -1.01
N GLY A 34 3.51 14.87 -0.46
CA GLY A 34 3.47 13.40 -0.37
C GLY A 34 3.21 12.68 -1.70
N GLY A 35 3.38 11.35 -1.77
CA GLY A 35 3.07 10.52 -2.95
C GLY A 35 4.13 10.47 -4.05
N MET A 36 5.40 10.23 -3.68
CA MET A 36 6.62 10.42 -4.50
C MET A 36 6.65 9.77 -5.89
N ASN A 37 5.72 8.85 -6.19
CA ASN A 37 5.65 8.13 -7.47
C ASN A 37 4.63 8.71 -8.48
N SER A 38 4.13 9.93 -8.27
CA SER A 38 3.16 10.58 -9.16
C SER A 38 3.71 11.86 -9.80
N GLY A 39 3.40 12.04 -11.09
CA GLY A 39 3.73 13.23 -11.89
C GLY A 39 2.83 14.41 -11.53
N ILE A 40 1.69 14.13 -10.93
CA ILE A 40 0.86 15.07 -10.20
C ILE A 40 0.30 14.41 -8.95
N ALA A 41 0.26 15.16 -7.85
CA ALA A 41 -0.54 14.86 -6.68
C ALA A 41 -1.08 16.19 -6.13
N SER A 42 -2.39 16.40 -6.17
CA SER A 42 -3.00 17.68 -5.80
C SER A 42 -4.38 17.50 -5.19
N VAL A 43 -4.72 18.35 -4.22
CA VAL A 43 -6.11 18.49 -3.76
C VAL A 43 -6.75 19.64 -4.54
N LEU A 44 -7.90 19.37 -5.15
CA LEU A 44 -8.67 20.33 -5.93
C LEU A 44 -9.90 20.75 -5.13
N GLU A 45 -10.17 22.05 -5.06
CA GLU A 45 -11.45 22.59 -4.63
C GLU A 45 -12.31 22.85 -5.87
N THR A 46 -13.48 22.22 -5.93
CA THR A 46 -14.33 22.22 -7.13
C THR A 46 -15.80 22.48 -6.80
N ASP A 47 -16.63 22.73 -7.80
CA ASP A 47 -18.09 22.87 -7.61
C ASP A 47 -18.73 21.65 -6.93
N SER A 48 -18.16 20.46 -7.12
CA SER A 48 -18.65 19.21 -6.53
C SER A 48 -18.03 18.87 -5.16
N GLY A 49 -17.17 19.75 -4.63
CA GLY A 49 -16.40 19.54 -3.40
C GLY A 49 -14.93 19.21 -3.66
N SER A 50 -14.21 18.83 -2.60
CA SER A 50 -12.78 18.57 -2.68
C SER A 50 -12.47 17.19 -3.27
N VAL A 51 -11.48 17.12 -4.17
CA VAL A 51 -11.03 15.87 -4.81
C VAL A 51 -9.52 15.77 -4.76
N PHE A 52 -8.99 14.62 -4.35
CA PHE A 52 -7.56 14.33 -4.47
C PHE A 52 -7.28 13.75 -5.85
N VAL A 53 -6.44 14.41 -6.63
CA VAL A 53 -6.05 13.97 -7.97
C VAL A 53 -4.59 13.54 -7.96
N LYS A 54 -4.34 12.31 -8.39
CA LYS A 54 -3.00 11.83 -8.70
C LYS A 54 -2.91 11.38 -10.14
N GLY A 55 -1.71 11.45 -10.70
CA GLY A 55 -1.55 11.15 -12.11
C GLY A 55 -0.14 10.89 -12.55
N ILE A 56 -0.05 10.22 -13.69
CA ILE A 56 1.20 9.73 -14.26
C ILE A 56 1.15 9.87 -15.79
N PRO A 57 2.26 10.25 -16.45
CA PRO A 57 2.35 10.14 -17.91
C PRO A 57 2.08 8.72 -18.37
N ALA A 58 1.27 8.58 -19.42
CA ALA A 58 0.77 7.31 -19.92
C ALA A 58 1.85 6.43 -20.59
N ASP A 59 2.99 7.02 -20.96
CA ASP A 59 4.17 6.34 -21.48
C ASP A 59 5.17 5.94 -20.38
N HIS A 60 4.95 6.36 -19.13
CA HIS A 60 5.85 6.04 -18.04
C HIS A 60 5.73 4.56 -17.62
N PRO A 61 6.84 3.85 -17.33
CA PRO A 61 6.80 2.43 -16.98
C PRO A 61 5.88 2.05 -15.81
N GLN A 62 5.68 2.98 -14.87
CA GLN A 62 4.83 2.78 -13.70
C GLN A 62 3.32 2.97 -13.96
N VAL A 63 2.88 3.39 -15.16
CA VAL A 63 1.45 3.58 -15.47
C VAL A 63 0.63 2.30 -15.24
N SER A 64 1.26 1.14 -15.45
CA SER A 64 0.62 -0.15 -15.20
C SER A 64 0.23 -0.35 -13.74
N ALA A 65 1.02 0.18 -12.79
CA ALA A 65 0.69 0.14 -11.37
C ALA A 65 -0.52 1.02 -11.07
N GLN A 66 -0.56 2.23 -11.62
CA GLN A 66 -1.71 3.12 -11.44
C GLN A 66 -3.00 2.56 -12.06
N ARG A 67 -2.92 1.86 -13.20
CA ARG A 67 -4.07 1.17 -13.80
C ARG A 67 -4.59 0.03 -12.91
N ARG A 68 -3.68 -0.76 -12.32
CA ARG A 68 -4.06 -1.83 -11.37
C ARG A 68 -4.73 -1.26 -10.13
N GLU A 69 -4.20 -0.18 -9.59
CA GLU A 69 -4.81 0.55 -8.50
C GLU A 69 -6.24 1.00 -8.83
N ALA A 70 -6.43 1.63 -10.00
CA ALA A 70 -7.76 2.04 -10.46
C ALA A 70 -8.73 0.86 -10.58
N ALA A 71 -8.24 -0.29 -11.05
CA ALA A 71 -9.04 -1.47 -11.26
C ALA A 71 -9.44 -2.19 -9.95
N VAL A 72 -8.62 -2.13 -8.89
CA VAL A 72 -8.99 -2.70 -7.59
C VAL A 72 -9.88 -1.77 -6.77
N ALA A 73 -9.82 -0.46 -6.99
CA ALA A 73 -10.52 0.55 -6.18
C ALA A 73 -12.02 0.30 -5.97
N PRO A 74 -12.82 -0.15 -6.96
CA PRO A 74 -14.24 -0.46 -6.75
C PRO A 74 -14.51 -1.62 -5.78
N HIS A 75 -13.50 -2.45 -5.49
CA HIS A 75 -13.62 -3.60 -4.60
C HIS A 75 -13.13 -3.30 -3.18
N LEU A 76 -12.56 -2.11 -2.96
CA LEU A 76 -11.95 -1.75 -1.69
C LEU A 76 -12.99 -1.48 -0.60
N PRO A 77 -12.64 -1.77 0.67
CA PRO A 77 -13.51 -1.53 1.81
C PRO A 77 -13.61 -0.03 2.13
N THR A 78 -14.48 0.34 3.08
CA THR A 78 -14.66 1.74 3.50
C THR A 78 -13.45 2.31 4.23
N SER A 79 -12.59 1.44 4.79
CA SER A 79 -11.26 1.80 5.27
C SER A 79 -10.30 2.27 4.16
N CYS A 80 -10.70 2.33 2.89
CA CYS A 80 -9.91 2.90 1.79
C CYS A 80 -10.62 4.13 1.19
N PRO A 81 -9.88 5.10 0.62
CA PRO A 81 -10.49 6.22 -0.12
C PRO A 81 -11.29 5.71 -1.31
N ARG A 82 -12.48 6.28 -1.54
CA ARG A 82 -13.26 5.97 -2.74
C ARG A 82 -12.62 6.60 -3.97
N LEU A 83 -12.41 5.81 -5.02
CA LEU A 83 -12.12 6.32 -6.36
C LEU A 83 -13.42 6.84 -6.99
N TYR A 84 -13.41 8.11 -7.40
CA TYR A 84 -14.53 8.74 -8.11
C TYR A 84 -14.45 8.52 -9.62
N TRP A 85 -13.26 8.65 -10.20
CA TRP A 85 -13.05 8.51 -11.63
C TRP A 85 -11.60 8.18 -11.97
N HIS A 86 -11.42 7.54 -13.14
CA HIS A 86 -10.14 7.30 -13.80
C HIS A 86 -10.24 7.87 -15.23
N LEU A 87 -9.26 8.69 -15.62
CA LEU A 87 -9.17 9.30 -16.94
C LEU A 87 -7.86 8.87 -17.61
N GLU A 88 -7.93 8.50 -18.88
CA GLU A 88 -6.75 8.39 -19.74
C GLU A 88 -6.94 9.26 -20.99
N LEU A 89 -6.19 10.36 -21.07
CA LEU A 89 -6.35 11.37 -22.11
C LEU A 89 -5.02 12.13 -22.30
N ASP A 90 -4.69 12.49 -23.54
CA ASP A 90 -3.54 13.35 -23.88
C ASP A 90 -2.21 12.95 -23.23
N GLY A 91 -1.94 11.64 -23.21
CA GLY A 91 -0.71 11.10 -22.65
C GLY A 91 -0.65 11.11 -21.13
N TRP A 92 -1.79 11.28 -20.44
CA TRP A 92 -1.90 11.20 -18.98
C TRP A 92 -2.88 10.12 -18.56
N SER A 93 -2.58 9.46 -17.44
CA SER A 93 -3.52 8.64 -16.67
C SER A 93 -3.73 9.36 -15.34
N LEU A 94 -4.97 9.72 -15.00
CA LEU A 94 -5.34 10.45 -13.79
C LEU A 94 -6.37 9.68 -12.97
N LEU A 95 -6.19 9.65 -11.65
CA LEU A 95 -7.15 9.11 -10.68
C LEU A 95 -7.66 10.23 -9.78
N GLY A 96 -8.97 10.35 -9.69
CA GLY A 96 -9.65 11.27 -8.77
C GLY A 96 -10.28 10.51 -7.61
N TYR A 97 -9.82 10.80 -6.40
CA TYR A 97 -10.21 10.15 -5.16
C TYR A 97 -10.92 11.09 -4.20
N GLU A 98 -11.65 10.49 -3.26
CA GLU A 98 -11.98 11.08 -1.97
C GLU A 98 -10.73 11.70 -1.33
N VAL A 99 -10.87 12.94 -0.85
CA VAL A 99 -9.84 13.57 -0.02
C VAL A 99 -9.88 12.97 1.37
N VAL A 100 -8.76 12.41 1.80
CA VAL A 100 -8.55 11.96 3.18
C VAL A 100 -7.67 12.96 3.90
N ASP A 101 -8.31 13.91 4.60
CA ASP A 101 -7.64 14.90 5.43
C ASP A 101 -7.29 14.31 6.81
N GLY A 102 -6.23 13.51 6.82
CA GLY A 102 -5.76 12.79 8.00
C GLY A 102 -4.27 12.96 8.22
N ARG A 103 -3.83 12.77 9.46
CA ARG A 103 -2.40 12.66 9.78
C ARG A 103 -1.91 11.23 9.52
N HIS A 104 -0.63 11.06 9.23
CA HIS A 104 -0.03 9.72 9.19
C HIS A 104 -0.18 8.99 10.53
N ALA A 105 -0.34 7.67 10.46
CA ALA A 105 -0.47 6.82 11.63
C ALA A 105 0.84 6.75 12.42
N ASP A 106 0.72 6.81 13.74
CA ASP A 106 1.83 6.55 14.65
C ASP A 106 1.83 5.07 15.05
N TYR A 107 2.89 4.36 14.68
CA TYR A 107 3.06 2.94 15.00
C TYR A 107 3.91 2.69 16.24
N ALA A 108 4.29 3.74 16.98
CA ALA A 108 5.09 3.57 18.20
C ALA A 108 4.39 2.68 19.24
N PRO A 109 5.15 1.95 20.07
CA PRO A 109 4.59 1.15 21.14
C PRO A 109 3.64 1.95 22.05
N GLY A 110 2.41 1.46 22.18
CA GLY A 110 1.37 2.10 23.00
C GLY A 110 0.59 3.21 22.28
N SER A 111 0.85 3.47 21.01
CA SER A 111 0.07 4.40 20.20
C SER A 111 -1.42 4.03 20.20
N ALA A 112 -2.27 5.08 20.31
CA ALA A 112 -3.72 4.95 20.21
C ALA A 112 -4.20 4.65 18.77
N ASP A 113 -3.31 4.72 17.78
CA ASP A 113 -3.65 4.45 16.38
C ASP A 113 -3.66 2.95 16.05
N LEU A 114 -2.91 2.13 16.81
CA LEU A 114 -2.77 0.70 16.52
C LEU A 114 -4.12 -0.05 16.46
N PRO A 115 -5.09 0.19 17.36
CA PRO A 115 -6.43 -0.39 17.23
C PRO A 115 -7.18 0.06 15.97
N LEU A 116 -6.92 1.27 15.46
CA LEU A 116 -7.56 1.79 14.26
C LEU A 116 -6.98 1.11 13.00
N VAL A 117 -5.66 0.91 12.99
CA VAL A 117 -4.93 0.17 11.94
C VAL A 117 -5.40 -1.29 11.93
N GLU A 118 -5.55 -1.91 13.11
CA GLU A 118 -6.11 -3.25 13.27
C GLU A 118 -7.52 -3.35 12.66
N ALA A 119 -8.39 -2.38 12.94
CA ALA A 119 -9.73 -2.34 12.38
C ALA A 119 -9.73 -2.21 10.85
N ALA A 120 -8.89 -1.33 10.29
CA ALA A 120 -8.79 -1.12 8.85
C ALA A 120 -8.27 -2.38 8.11
N LEU A 121 -7.23 -3.04 8.63
CA LEU A 121 -6.73 -4.30 8.08
C LEU A 121 -7.74 -5.44 8.27
N THR A 122 -8.47 -5.48 9.39
CA THR A 122 -9.54 -6.48 9.58
C THR A 122 -10.64 -6.33 8.53
N GLU A 123 -11.05 -5.09 8.20
CA GLU A 123 -12.02 -4.84 7.13
C GLU A 123 -11.47 -5.30 5.77
N LEU A 124 -10.19 -5.00 5.48
CA LEU A 124 -9.54 -5.42 4.24
C LEU A 124 -9.44 -6.95 4.11
N GLN A 125 -9.21 -7.69 5.21
CA GLN A 125 -9.17 -9.15 5.19
C GLN A 125 -10.51 -9.79 4.76
N GLY A 126 -11.61 -9.05 4.81
CA GLY A 126 -12.91 -9.47 4.27
C GLY A 126 -13.02 -9.37 2.75
N VAL A 127 -12.05 -8.77 2.06
CA VAL A 127 -12.11 -8.51 0.62
C VAL A 127 -11.43 -9.62 -0.17
N THR A 128 -12.23 -10.26 -1.04
CA THR A 128 -11.71 -11.21 -2.03
C THR A 128 -11.15 -10.45 -3.22
N ALA A 129 -9.94 -10.80 -3.65
CA ALA A 129 -9.33 -10.25 -4.84
C ALA A 129 -10.21 -10.54 -6.07
N PRO A 130 -10.59 -9.51 -6.85
CA PRO A 130 -11.38 -9.71 -8.07
C PRO A 130 -10.63 -10.61 -9.05
N THR A 131 -11.34 -11.54 -9.69
CA THR A 131 -10.76 -12.53 -10.61
C THR A 131 -10.53 -11.99 -12.02
N ASP A 132 -11.21 -10.90 -12.36
CA ASP A 132 -11.18 -10.22 -13.65
C ASP A 132 -10.21 -9.03 -13.69
N VAL A 133 -9.53 -8.74 -12.58
CA VAL A 133 -8.46 -7.74 -12.52
C VAL A 133 -7.09 -8.42 -12.55
N ASP A 134 -6.23 -7.93 -13.45
CA ASP A 134 -4.84 -8.34 -13.58
C ASP A 134 -3.98 -7.71 -12.48
N ILE A 135 -3.98 -8.34 -11.30
CA ILE A 135 -3.04 -8.05 -10.21
C ILE A 135 -2.10 -9.23 -9.99
N LYS A 136 -0.89 -8.93 -9.53
CA LYS A 136 0.14 -9.94 -9.31
C LYS A 136 -0.27 -10.87 -8.17
N ASP A 137 -0.22 -12.17 -8.39
CA ASP A 137 -0.43 -13.17 -7.35
C ASP A 137 0.77 -13.18 -6.39
N ALA A 138 0.54 -13.52 -5.12
CA ALA A 138 1.60 -13.57 -4.10
C ALA A 138 2.67 -14.61 -4.47
N VAL A 139 2.27 -15.71 -5.10
CA VAL A 139 3.21 -16.72 -5.61
C VAL A 139 4.16 -16.13 -6.66
N ASP A 140 3.71 -15.20 -7.50
CA ASP A 140 4.62 -14.56 -8.45
C ASP A 140 5.42 -13.43 -7.80
N ARG A 141 4.87 -12.80 -6.76
CA ARG A 141 5.51 -11.68 -6.06
C ARG A 141 6.70 -12.12 -5.23
N TRP A 142 6.58 -13.25 -4.57
CA TRP A 142 7.64 -13.82 -3.75
C TRP A 142 8.43 -14.94 -4.44
N ALA A 143 8.22 -15.18 -5.75
CA ALA A 143 8.86 -16.27 -6.49
C ALA A 143 10.39 -16.30 -6.35
N ASP A 144 11.04 -15.14 -6.45
CA ASP A 144 12.51 -15.03 -6.41
C ASP A 144 13.08 -15.09 -4.97
N TYR A 145 12.22 -15.02 -3.96
CA TYR A 145 12.62 -14.87 -2.55
C TYR A 145 12.19 -16.05 -1.66
N ALA A 146 11.12 -16.76 -2.03
CA ALA A 146 10.57 -17.84 -1.23
C ALA A 146 11.53 -19.05 -1.20
N PRO A 147 11.68 -19.73 -0.05
CA PRO A 147 12.44 -20.97 0.02
C PRO A 147 11.92 -22.03 -0.97
N PRO A 148 12.79 -22.89 -1.53
CA PRO A 148 12.38 -23.92 -2.48
C PRO A 148 11.24 -24.80 -1.94
N GLY A 149 10.20 -25.00 -2.75
CA GLY A 149 9.03 -25.83 -2.40
C GLY A 149 7.95 -25.12 -1.58
N THR A 150 8.20 -23.92 -1.05
CA THR A 150 7.26 -23.24 -0.14
C THR A 150 6.32 -22.24 -0.84
N LEU A 151 6.56 -21.93 -2.11
CA LEU A 151 5.84 -20.86 -2.81
C LEU A 151 4.31 -21.03 -2.81
N HIS A 152 3.84 -22.28 -2.93
CA HIS A 152 2.42 -22.62 -2.91
C HIS A 152 1.70 -22.18 -1.61
N LEU A 153 2.43 -21.98 -0.51
CA LEU A 153 1.87 -21.54 0.77
C LEU A 153 1.35 -20.11 0.72
N PHE A 154 1.91 -19.26 -0.17
CA PHE A 154 1.52 -17.86 -0.31
C PHE A 154 0.22 -17.68 -1.10
N ALA A 155 -0.26 -18.74 -1.76
CA ALA A 155 -1.47 -18.71 -2.55
C ALA A 155 -2.71 -18.43 -1.67
N GLY A 156 -3.65 -17.66 -2.23
CA GLY A 156 -4.92 -17.35 -1.59
C GLY A 156 -5.75 -16.42 -2.47
N THR A 157 -6.95 -16.10 -2.02
CA THR A 157 -7.92 -15.31 -2.80
C THR A 157 -8.15 -13.93 -2.23
N THR A 158 -7.41 -13.51 -1.20
CA THR A 158 -7.62 -12.23 -0.52
C THR A 158 -6.92 -11.11 -1.29
N LEU A 159 -7.54 -9.93 -1.35
CA LEU A 159 -6.90 -8.71 -1.83
C LEU A 159 -6.02 -8.16 -0.73
N LEU A 160 -4.71 -8.04 -1.00
CA LEU A 160 -3.71 -7.60 -0.04
C LEU A 160 -3.15 -6.24 -0.43
N HIS A 161 -2.88 -5.41 0.57
CA HIS A 161 -2.21 -4.12 0.39
C HIS A 161 -0.69 -4.30 0.20
N THR A 162 -0.09 -5.21 0.98
CA THR A 162 1.34 -5.56 1.03
C THR A 162 2.32 -4.47 1.47
N ASP A 163 1.93 -3.20 1.45
CA ASP A 163 2.78 -2.09 1.94
C ASP A 163 2.13 -1.29 3.06
N PHE A 164 2.41 -1.66 4.31
CA PHE A 164 1.91 -0.98 5.51
C PHE A 164 2.87 0.09 6.04
N ALA A 165 3.68 0.72 5.17
CA ALA A 165 4.46 1.89 5.59
C ALA A 165 3.54 2.93 6.27
N PRO A 166 3.97 3.59 7.36
CA PRO A 166 3.14 4.56 8.08
C PRO A 166 2.58 5.68 7.19
N ASP A 167 3.33 6.03 6.13
CA ASP A 167 2.92 7.05 5.16
C ASP A 167 1.68 6.64 4.34
N ASN A 168 1.39 5.34 4.23
CA ASN A 168 0.25 4.78 3.52
C ASN A 168 -0.98 4.57 4.42
N VAL A 169 -0.91 4.99 5.68
CA VAL A 169 -2.05 4.89 6.61
C VAL A 169 -2.34 6.24 7.24
N LEU A 170 -3.52 6.78 6.95
CA LEU A 170 -3.97 8.07 7.46
C LEU A 170 -5.02 7.90 8.56
N ILE A 171 -4.89 8.65 9.65
CA ILE A 171 -5.85 8.69 10.74
C ILE A 171 -6.76 9.91 10.58
N VAL A 172 -8.06 9.65 10.43
CA VAL A 172 -9.12 10.66 10.37
C VAL A 172 -10.13 10.37 11.47
N GLY A 173 -10.16 11.19 12.51
CA GLY A 173 -11.00 10.96 13.68
C GLY A 173 -10.65 9.62 14.35
N ASP A 174 -11.61 8.71 14.40
CA ASP A 174 -11.52 7.37 14.99
C ASP A 174 -11.33 6.26 13.94
N ARG A 175 -10.77 6.59 12.77
CA ARG A 175 -10.58 5.63 11.67
C ARG A 175 -9.19 5.74 11.06
N ALA A 176 -8.62 4.59 10.74
CA ALA A 176 -7.49 4.49 9.82
C ALA A 176 -7.99 4.32 8.39
N ARG A 177 -7.32 4.97 7.44
CA ARG A 177 -7.58 4.91 6.00
C ARG A 177 -6.33 4.40 5.29
N LEU A 178 -6.44 3.29 4.58
CA LEU A 178 -5.37 2.68 3.79
C LEU A 178 -5.32 3.36 2.41
N VAL A 179 -4.21 4.02 2.12
CA VAL A 179 -3.99 4.76 0.86
C VAL A 179 -2.80 4.15 0.11
N ASP A 180 -2.64 4.55 -1.15
CA ASP A 180 -1.56 4.10 -2.03
C ASP A 180 -1.56 2.59 -2.32
N TRP A 181 -2.48 2.20 -3.21
CA TRP A 181 -2.62 0.84 -3.70
C TRP A 181 -1.68 0.57 -4.89
N ALA A 182 -0.39 0.91 -4.76
CA ALA A 182 0.60 0.71 -5.82
C ALA A 182 0.93 -0.78 -6.10
N TRP A 183 0.80 -1.63 -5.08
CA TRP A 183 1.21 -3.05 -5.12
C TRP A 183 0.09 -4.03 -4.76
N PRO A 184 -1.13 -3.90 -5.29
CA PRO A 184 -2.21 -4.81 -4.95
C PRO A 184 -1.82 -6.24 -5.31
N THR A 185 -2.16 -7.15 -4.41
CA THR A 185 -1.74 -8.54 -4.52
C THR A 185 -2.91 -9.47 -4.26
N ARG A 186 -3.03 -10.54 -5.04
CA ARG A 186 -3.90 -11.66 -4.69
C ARG A 186 -3.10 -12.71 -3.93
N GLY A 187 -3.52 -13.07 -2.72
CA GLY A 187 -2.76 -14.04 -1.92
C GLY A 187 -3.42 -14.44 -0.62
N ALA A 188 -2.65 -15.12 0.24
CA ALA A 188 -3.10 -15.50 1.56
C ALA A 188 -3.24 -14.30 2.50
N ALA A 189 -4.38 -14.17 3.17
CA ALA A 189 -4.72 -13.05 4.06
C ALA A 189 -3.73 -12.77 5.21
N TRP A 190 -2.90 -13.76 5.58
CA TRP A 190 -1.91 -13.63 6.66
C TRP A 190 -0.65 -12.87 6.24
N ILE A 191 -0.44 -12.61 4.95
CA ILE A 191 0.72 -11.87 4.44
C ILE A 191 0.72 -10.42 4.96
N ASP A 192 -0.42 -9.72 4.91
CA ASP A 192 -0.54 -8.33 5.35
C ASP A 192 -0.24 -8.13 6.85
N PRO A 193 -0.74 -8.97 7.79
CA PRO A 193 -0.29 -8.95 9.18
C PRO A 193 1.24 -9.09 9.35
N GLY A 194 1.90 -9.89 8.51
CA GLY A 194 3.36 -10.01 8.53
C GLY A 194 4.07 -8.77 8.01
N ALA A 195 3.56 -8.16 6.93
CA ALA A 195 4.04 -6.89 6.42
C ALA A 195 3.90 -5.78 7.47
N LEU A 196 2.76 -5.72 8.17
CA LEU A 196 2.54 -4.79 9.27
C LEU A 196 3.48 -5.07 10.46
N ALA A 197 3.71 -6.33 10.83
CA ALA A 197 4.61 -6.69 11.93
C ALA A 197 6.03 -6.12 11.71
N LEU A 198 6.55 -6.19 10.48
CA LEU A 198 7.85 -5.60 10.15
C LEU A 198 7.85 -4.06 10.34
N ARG A 199 6.76 -3.39 9.98
CA ARG A 199 6.60 -1.93 10.16
C ARG A 199 6.42 -1.54 11.63
N LEU A 200 5.82 -2.40 12.46
CA LEU A 200 5.81 -2.19 13.91
C LEU A 200 7.23 -2.29 14.50
N MET A 201 8.04 -3.25 14.04
CA MET A 201 9.45 -3.35 14.45
C MET A 201 10.25 -2.12 14.02
N GLU A 202 9.99 -1.57 12.83
CA GLU A 202 10.54 -0.30 12.37
C GLU A 202 10.21 0.84 13.34
N ALA A 203 8.97 0.89 13.84
CA ALA A 203 8.49 1.89 14.81
C ALA A 203 8.94 1.64 16.26
N GLY A 204 9.79 0.63 16.50
CA GLY A 204 10.41 0.39 17.81
C GLY A 204 9.76 -0.71 18.67
N HIS A 205 8.83 -1.50 18.12
CA HIS A 205 8.36 -2.71 18.79
C HIS A 205 9.46 -3.78 18.84
N SER A 206 9.47 -4.58 19.92
CA SER A 206 10.20 -5.85 19.90
C SER A 206 9.55 -6.83 18.91
N VAL A 207 10.31 -7.81 18.44
CA VAL A 207 9.78 -8.87 17.56
C VAL A 207 8.60 -9.60 18.22
N ASP A 208 8.68 -9.91 19.52
CA ASP A 208 7.58 -10.55 20.26
C ASP A 208 6.33 -9.68 20.30
N SER A 209 6.48 -8.37 20.52
CA SER A 209 5.34 -7.45 20.52
C SER A 209 4.71 -7.33 19.15
N ALA A 210 5.50 -7.29 18.09
CA ALA A 210 5.01 -7.22 16.71
C ALA A 210 4.28 -8.52 16.31
N LEU A 211 4.83 -9.68 16.66
CA LEU A 211 4.20 -10.99 16.42
C LEU A 211 2.94 -11.19 17.27
N THR A 212 2.93 -10.68 18.50
CA THR A 212 1.71 -10.67 19.34
C THR A 212 0.61 -9.83 18.69
N PHE A 213 0.96 -8.69 18.09
CA PHE A 213 0.01 -7.86 17.35
C PHE A 213 -0.51 -8.58 16.10
N ALA A 214 0.38 -9.19 15.30
CA ALA A 214 -0.02 -10.01 14.15
C ALA A 214 -0.94 -11.17 14.57
N GLY A 215 -0.70 -11.75 15.75
CA GLY A 215 -1.54 -12.77 16.37
C GLY A 215 -2.98 -12.35 16.68
N ARG A 216 -3.34 -11.05 16.57
CA ARG A 216 -4.73 -10.58 16.69
C ARG A 216 -5.59 -10.91 15.48
N PHE A 217 -4.98 -11.12 14.31
CA PHE A 217 -5.70 -11.46 13.08
C PHE A 217 -5.98 -12.97 13.01
N PRO A 218 -7.23 -13.41 12.73
CA PRO A 218 -7.56 -14.82 12.56
C PRO A 218 -6.76 -15.49 11.45
N SER A 219 -6.52 -14.79 10.34
CA SER A 219 -5.74 -15.28 9.21
C SER A 219 -4.33 -15.69 9.64
N TRP A 220 -3.65 -14.85 10.44
CA TRP A 220 -2.32 -15.11 10.98
C TRP A 220 -2.31 -16.34 11.89
N ARG A 221 -3.26 -16.44 12.83
CA ARG A 221 -3.36 -17.60 13.73
C ARG A 221 -3.65 -18.92 13.01
N SER A 222 -4.29 -18.86 11.84
CA SER A 222 -4.61 -20.04 11.03
C SER A 222 -3.49 -20.45 10.07
N ALA A 223 -2.48 -19.60 9.86
CA ALA A 223 -1.34 -19.92 9.02
C ALA A 223 -0.49 -21.04 9.65
N SER A 224 0.04 -21.93 8.83
CA SER A 224 0.97 -22.96 9.32
C SER A 224 2.30 -22.32 9.71
N GLN A 225 3.02 -22.93 10.66
CA GLN A 225 4.37 -22.50 11.02
C GLN A 225 5.31 -22.46 9.80
N GLU A 226 5.17 -23.43 8.89
CA GLU A 226 5.93 -23.49 7.64
C GLU A 226 5.66 -22.26 6.74
N ALA A 227 4.41 -21.84 6.62
CA ALA A 227 4.04 -20.66 5.84
C ALA A 227 4.60 -19.37 6.46
N LEU A 228 4.53 -19.25 7.79
CA LEU A 228 5.06 -18.11 8.51
C LEU A 228 6.60 -18.03 8.42
N SER A 229 7.31 -19.16 8.58
CA SER A 229 8.77 -19.23 8.37
C SER A 229 9.14 -18.87 6.94
N ALA A 230 8.43 -19.41 5.94
CA ALA A 230 8.65 -19.08 4.53
C ALA A 230 8.47 -17.58 4.24
N LEU A 231 7.45 -16.94 4.80
CA LEU A 231 7.25 -15.48 4.70
C LEU A 231 8.42 -14.71 5.31
N GLY A 232 8.86 -15.12 6.50
CA GLY A 232 9.99 -14.50 7.18
C GLY A 232 11.24 -14.53 6.32
N LEU A 233 11.61 -15.71 5.81
CA LEU A 233 12.77 -15.90 4.94
C LEU A 233 12.65 -15.10 3.63
N ALA A 234 11.48 -15.12 3.00
CA ALA A 234 11.26 -14.38 1.75
C ALA A 234 11.34 -12.85 1.97
N THR A 235 10.76 -12.34 3.05
CA THR A 235 10.84 -10.93 3.44
C THR A 235 12.28 -10.51 3.76
N ALA A 236 13.05 -11.37 4.44
CA ALA A 236 14.47 -11.11 4.73
C ALA A 236 15.35 -11.13 3.47
N ALA A 237 15.06 -11.99 2.50
CA ALA A 237 15.73 -11.99 1.20
C ALA A 237 15.43 -10.71 0.41
N LEU A 238 14.15 -10.32 0.31
CA LEU A 238 13.71 -9.09 -0.35
C LEU A 238 14.39 -7.84 0.23
N TRP A 239 14.36 -7.66 1.55
CA TRP A 239 14.94 -6.44 2.15
C TRP A 239 16.47 -6.39 2.08
N ARG A 240 17.13 -7.54 2.05
CA ARG A 240 18.57 -7.61 1.80
C ARG A 240 18.91 -7.15 0.39
N GLU A 241 18.18 -7.61 -0.62
CA GLU A 241 18.36 -7.14 -2.00
C GLU A 241 18.14 -5.62 -2.09
N ILE A 242 17.06 -5.10 -1.50
CA ILE A 242 16.78 -3.66 -1.44
C ILE A 242 17.93 -2.86 -0.80
N ALA A 243 18.53 -3.39 0.27
CA ALA A 243 19.64 -2.76 0.97
C ALA A 243 20.97 -2.88 0.18
N ASP A 244 21.16 -3.96 -0.57
CA ASP A 244 22.34 -4.16 -1.43
C ASP A 244 22.30 -3.24 -2.66
N GLU A 245 21.12 -3.01 -3.23
CA GLU A 245 20.92 -2.06 -4.33
C GLU A 245 21.09 -0.60 -3.89
N ASP A 246 20.63 -0.26 -2.68
CA ASP A 246 20.70 1.10 -2.13
C ASP A 246 20.94 1.08 -0.61
N GLY A 247 22.21 1.20 -0.25
CA GLY A 247 22.73 1.03 1.13
C GLY A 247 22.45 2.18 2.10
N THR A 248 21.37 2.96 1.93
CA THR A 248 20.94 3.94 2.93
C THR A 248 20.85 3.29 4.32
N GLU A 249 21.12 4.05 5.37
CA GLU A 249 21.08 3.54 6.75
C GLU A 249 19.71 2.95 7.10
N TRP A 250 18.64 3.59 6.65
CA TRP A 250 17.27 3.11 6.84
C TRP A 250 17.02 1.75 6.18
N LYS A 251 17.39 1.57 4.90
CA LYS A 251 17.22 0.27 4.19
C LYS A 251 18.01 -0.85 4.83
N ARG A 252 19.25 -0.57 5.27
CA ARG A 252 20.07 -1.55 6.02
C ARG A 252 19.41 -1.94 7.35
N SER A 253 18.87 -0.97 8.10
CA SER A 253 18.13 -1.24 9.34
C SER A 253 16.87 -2.09 9.09
N MET A 254 16.15 -1.84 7.99
CA MET A 254 15.00 -2.66 7.60
C MET A 254 15.40 -4.10 7.26
N ALA A 255 16.52 -4.32 6.57
CA ALA A 255 17.04 -5.65 6.30
C ALA A 255 17.41 -6.43 7.58
N GLU A 256 18.02 -5.76 8.56
CA GLU A 256 18.33 -6.35 9.88
C GLU A 256 17.05 -6.74 10.64
N ARG A 257 16.02 -5.89 10.59
CA ARG A 257 14.70 -6.17 11.19
C ARG A 257 14.00 -7.34 10.51
N ALA A 258 14.04 -7.38 9.18
CA ALA A 258 13.47 -8.48 8.40
C ALA A 258 14.17 -9.81 8.74
N ALA A 259 15.50 -9.81 8.88
CA ALA A 259 16.26 -10.99 9.32
C ALA A 259 15.90 -11.43 10.75
N THR A 260 15.71 -10.48 11.66
CA THR A 260 15.27 -10.74 13.05
C THR A 260 13.86 -11.36 13.07
N LEU A 261 12.94 -10.79 12.28
CA LEU A 261 11.59 -11.32 12.13
C LEU A 261 11.62 -12.74 11.57
N ALA A 262 12.43 -13.01 10.54
CA ALA A 262 12.58 -14.34 9.96
C ALA A 262 13.05 -15.37 10.98
N HIS A 263 14.04 -15.02 11.81
CA HIS A 263 14.53 -15.91 12.85
C HIS A 263 13.44 -16.29 13.87
N ALA A 264 12.67 -15.31 14.34
CA ALA A 264 11.56 -15.55 15.26
C ALA A 264 10.45 -16.41 14.64
N LEU A 265 10.13 -16.20 13.36
CA LEU A 265 9.15 -17.00 12.62
C LEU A 265 9.62 -18.42 12.30
N ASP A 266 10.93 -18.69 12.32
CA ASP A 266 11.48 -20.04 12.17
C ASP A 266 11.53 -20.82 13.51
N GLY A 267 11.11 -20.18 14.62
CA GLY A 267 11.13 -20.77 15.96
C GLY A 267 12.43 -20.54 16.73
N GLY A 268 13.29 -19.65 16.26
CA GLY A 268 14.45 -19.16 17.01
C GLY A 268 14.07 -18.00 17.92
N LEU A 269 14.06 -18.24 19.24
CA LEU A 269 14.06 -17.20 20.29
C LEU A 269 15.45 -17.10 20.92
#